data_AF-A0ABD1T186-F1
#
_entry.id   AF-A0ABD1T186-F1
#
_cell.length_a   1.000
_cell.length_b   1.000
_cell.length_c   1.000
_cell.angle_alpha   90.00
_cell.angle_beta   90.00
_cell.angle_gamma   90.00
#
_symmetry.space_group_name_H-M   'P 1'
#
loop_
_entity.id
_entity.type
_entity.pdbx_description
1 polymer ?
#
loop_
_entity_poly.entity_id
_entity_poly.type
_entity_poly.pdbx_seq_one_letter_code
_entity_poly.pdbx_strand_id
1 'polypeptide(L)'
;MTTSYRALSRRRKLWGYITTHNQNLNRQNPLIPLFSSALFLFLIKSEQEKEEKRRKMAATVRAAAALSQPVTFVTGNAKKLEEVRAILGNSIPFRSLKIDLPELQGEPEDISKEKARLAAKEVSGPVLVEDTCLCFNALKGLPGPYIKWFLQKLGHEGLNNLLMAYEDKSAYALCVFSLALGPNADPITFLGKTPGKIVPPRGPNDFGWDPIFQPDGYDQTYAEMPKEEKNKISHRSRALALVKYHFAEAKYTFETEPSIQQ
;
A
#
# COMPACT_ATOMS: atom_id res chain seq x y z
N MET A 1 -8.98 -30.20 -3.10
CA MET A 1 -7.52 -30.38 -2.92
C MET A 1 -6.82 -31.03 -4.13
N THR A 2 -7.44 -31.16 -5.31
CA THR A 2 -6.94 -32.04 -6.39
C THR A 2 -6.38 -31.33 -7.64
N THR A 3 -6.53 -30.01 -7.77
CA THR A 3 -6.08 -29.26 -8.97
C THR A 3 -4.63 -28.75 -8.87
N SER A 4 -4.17 -28.40 -7.65
CA SER A 4 -2.82 -27.84 -7.42
C SER A 4 -1.69 -28.88 -7.52
N TYR A 5 -1.93 -30.11 -7.06
CA TYR A 5 -0.96 -31.21 -7.16
C TYR A 5 -0.64 -31.60 -8.61
N ARG A 6 -1.62 -31.50 -9.53
CA ARG A 6 -1.42 -31.78 -10.96
C ARG A 6 -0.55 -30.73 -11.65
N ALA A 7 -0.58 -29.47 -11.21
CA ALA A 7 0.24 -28.38 -11.77
C ALA A 7 1.71 -28.49 -11.34
N LEU A 8 1.97 -28.83 -10.06
CA LEU A 8 3.32 -29.07 -9.54
C LEU A 8 3.99 -30.31 -10.17
N SER A 9 3.21 -31.37 -10.39
CA SER A 9 3.70 -32.59 -11.08
C SER A 9 4.11 -32.32 -12.53
N ARG A 10 3.33 -31.49 -13.27
CA ARG A 10 3.65 -31.11 -14.66
C ARG A 10 4.90 -30.22 -14.75
N ARG A 11 5.12 -29.31 -13.80
CA ARG A 11 6.31 -28.44 -13.76
C ARG A 11 7.59 -29.20 -13.40
N ARG A 12 7.52 -30.21 -12.52
CA ARG A 12 8.64 -31.13 -12.26
C ARG A 12 9.04 -31.96 -13.49
N LYS A 13 8.06 -32.42 -14.28
CA LYS A 13 8.33 -33.14 -15.53
C LYS A 13 8.95 -32.25 -16.61
N LEU A 14 8.51 -30.99 -16.72
CA LEU A 14 9.12 -30.01 -17.62
C LEU A 14 10.56 -29.67 -17.21
N TRP A 15 10.84 -29.65 -15.89
CA TRP A 15 12.18 -29.41 -15.34
C TRP A 15 13.17 -30.55 -15.63
N GLY A 16 12.74 -31.81 -15.49
CA GLY A 16 13.58 -32.97 -15.86
C GLY A 16 13.93 -33.00 -17.35
N TYR A 17 13.04 -32.49 -18.21
CA TYR A 17 13.27 -32.35 -19.66
C TYR A 17 14.26 -31.22 -19.99
N ILE A 18 14.16 -30.07 -19.30
CA ILE A 18 15.05 -28.92 -19.54
C ILE A 18 16.47 -29.20 -19.03
N THR A 19 16.66 -29.85 -17.89
CA THR A 19 18.00 -30.16 -17.36
C THR A 19 18.75 -31.20 -18.18
N THR A 20 18.05 -32.21 -18.73
CA THR A 20 18.66 -33.21 -19.62
C THR A 20 18.90 -32.68 -21.04
N HIS A 21 18.04 -31.81 -21.57
CA HIS A 21 18.29 -31.18 -22.88
C HIS A 21 19.43 -30.14 -22.84
N ASN A 22 19.61 -29.42 -21.73
CA ASN A 22 20.66 -28.40 -21.64
C ASN A 22 22.07 -28.99 -21.53
N GLN A 23 22.23 -30.21 -21.02
CA GLN A 23 23.52 -30.92 -21.04
C GLN A 23 23.90 -31.42 -22.44
N ASN A 24 22.93 -31.69 -23.33
CA ASN A 24 23.19 -32.11 -24.71
C ASN A 24 23.41 -30.94 -25.68
N LEU A 25 22.73 -29.81 -25.47
CA LEU A 25 22.90 -28.60 -26.30
C LEU A 25 24.27 -27.93 -26.13
N ASN A 26 24.92 -28.10 -24.97
CA ASN A 26 26.23 -27.51 -24.69
C ASN A 26 27.40 -28.18 -25.44
N ARG A 27 27.15 -29.25 -26.22
CA ARG A 27 28.14 -29.84 -27.14
C ARG A 27 28.09 -29.25 -28.56
N GLN A 28 27.05 -28.48 -28.92
CA GLN A 28 26.82 -28.10 -30.32
C GLN A 28 26.78 -26.60 -30.62
N ASN A 29 26.77 -25.69 -29.62
CA ASN A 29 26.85 -24.26 -29.90
C ASN A 29 27.33 -23.41 -28.69
N PRO A 30 28.52 -22.76 -28.74
CA PRO A 30 29.09 -22.05 -27.60
C PRO A 30 28.59 -20.60 -27.42
N LEU A 31 27.54 -20.15 -28.13
CA LEU A 31 27.11 -18.74 -28.16
C LEU A 31 25.79 -18.43 -27.40
N ILE A 32 25.29 -19.34 -26.56
CA ILE A 32 24.14 -19.02 -25.69
C ILE A 32 24.68 -18.39 -24.39
N PRO A 33 24.31 -17.13 -24.05
CA PRO A 33 24.78 -16.53 -22.81
C PRO A 33 24.24 -17.34 -21.62
N LEU A 34 25.17 -17.87 -20.82
CA LEU A 34 24.87 -18.47 -19.53
C LEU A 34 24.21 -17.39 -18.66
N PHE A 35 22.90 -17.47 -18.44
CA PHE A 35 22.29 -16.78 -17.31
C PHE A 35 23.02 -17.28 -16.07
N SER A 36 23.80 -16.40 -15.43
CA SER A 36 24.55 -16.72 -14.22
C SER A 36 23.60 -17.39 -13.24
N SER A 37 24.00 -18.58 -12.75
CA SER A 37 23.16 -19.38 -11.84
C SER A 37 22.68 -18.55 -10.66
N ALA A 38 23.46 -17.56 -10.22
CA ALA A 38 23.14 -16.62 -9.15
C ALA A 38 21.92 -15.73 -9.46
N LEU A 39 21.80 -15.17 -10.68
CA LEU A 39 20.68 -14.30 -11.04
C LEU A 39 19.37 -15.11 -11.17
N PHE A 40 19.47 -16.34 -11.69
CA PHE A 40 18.35 -17.26 -11.79
C PHE A 40 17.87 -17.73 -10.40
N LEU A 41 18.81 -18.06 -9.49
CA LEU A 41 18.54 -18.39 -8.10
C LEU A 41 17.91 -17.21 -7.34
N PHE A 42 18.35 -15.98 -7.60
CA PHE A 42 17.77 -14.76 -7.00
C PHE A 42 16.31 -14.54 -7.45
N LEU A 43 16.02 -14.68 -8.75
CA LEU A 43 14.65 -14.56 -9.27
C LEU A 43 13.74 -15.65 -8.69
N ILE A 44 14.22 -16.89 -8.59
CA ILE A 44 13.46 -17.98 -7.95
C ILE A 44 13.19 -17.65 -6.49
N LYS A 45 14.19 -17.20 -5.72
CA LYS A 45 13.99 -16.79 -4.32
C LYS A 45 12.96 -15.66 -4.21
N SER A 46 13.04 -14.66 -5.09
CA SER A 46 12.09 -13.54 -5.10
C SER A 46 10.65 -13.98 -5.41
N GLU A 47 10.46 -14.93 -6.33
CA GLU A 47 9.13 -15.47 -6.65
C GLU A 47 8.62 -16.40 -5.56
N GLN A 48 9.49 -17.22 -4.94
CA GLN A 48 9.14 -18.04 -3.78
C GLN A 48 8.72 -17.17 -2.58
N GLU A 49 9.42 -16.07 -2.31
CA GLU A 49 9.05 -15.12 -1.25
C GLU A 49 7.73 -14.42 -1.53
N LYS A 50 7.49 -14.00 -2.78
CA LYS A 50 6.17 -13.45 -3.19
C LYS A 50 5.08 -14.49 -3.04
N GLU A 51 5.33 -15.74 -3.40
CA GLU A 51 4.34 -16.82 -3.33
C GLU A 51 4.10 -17.28 -1.89
N GLU A 52 5.11 -17.23 -1.01
CA GLU A 52 4.96 -17.46 0.42
C GLU A 52 4.22 -16.31 1.10
N LYS A 53 4.50 -15.04 0.75
CA LYS A 53 3.70 -13.89 1.19
C LYS A 53 2.24 -14.00 0.73
N ARG A 54 2.01 -14.40 -0.53
CA ARG A 54 0.65 -14.68 -1.07
C ARG A 54 -0.02 -15.83 -0.35
N ARG A 55 0.71 -16.90 -0.01
CA ARG A 55 0.19 -18.05 0.75
C ARG A 55 -0.13 -17.70 2.20
N LYS A 56 0.72 -16.94 2.89
CA LYS A 56 0.46 -16.44 4.25
C LYS A 56 -0.76 -15.52 4.25
N MET A 57 -0.84 -14.60 3.28
CA MET A 57 -2.03 -13.76 3.06
C MET A 57 -3.28 -14.62 2.82
N ALA A 58 -3.21 -15.62 1.94
CA ALA A 58 -4.34 -16.50 1.63
C ALA A 58 -4.72 -17.44 2.80
N ALA A 59 -3.78 -17.81 3.66
CA ALA A 59 -4.02 -18.62 4.85
C ALA A 59 -4.71 -17.81 5.96
N THR A 60 -4.37 -16.53 6.11
CA THR A 60 -5.12 -15.59 6.96
C THR A 60 -6.55 -15.36 6.46
N VAL A 61 -6.77 -15.49 5.14
CA VAL A 61 -8.06 -15.23 4.47
C VAL A 61 -9.07 -16.40 4.59
N ARG A 62 -8.77 -17.47 5.34
CA ARG A 62 -9.59 -18.70 5.31
C ARG A 62 -10.70 -18.76 6.36
N ALA A 63 -11.70 -17.89 6.21
CA ALA A 63 -13.12 -18.11 6.49
C ALA A 63 -13.87 -16.91 5.89
N ALA A 64 -15.04 -17.11 5.28
CA ALA A 64 -15.97 -16.00 5.05
C ALA A 64 -16.38 -15.48 6.44
N ALA A 65 -15.63 -14.51 6.97
CA ALA A 65 -15.94 -13.92 8.25
C ALA A 65 -17.15 -13.02 8.04
N ALA A 66 -18.27 -13.38 8.65
CA ALA A 66 -19.37 -12.45 8.82
C ALA A 66 -18.86 -11.30 9.70
N LEU A 67 -18.85 -10.10 9.15
CA LEU A 67 -18.61 -8.88 9.89
C LEU A 67 -19.97 -8.41 10.40
N SER A 68 -20.12 -8.39 11.73
CA SER A 68 -21.33 -7.93 12.41
C SER A 68 -21.60 -6.44 12.23
N GLN A 69 -20.63 -5.68 11.68
CA GLN A 69 -20.74 -4.24 11.46
C GLN A 69 -20.01 -3.82 10.17
N PRO A 70 -20.44 -2.73 9.51
CA PRO A 70 -19.66 -2.08 8.46
C PRO A 70 -18.28 -1.64 8.95
N VAL A 71 -17.31 -1.58 8.03
CA VAL A 71 -15.96 -1.10 8.36
C VAL A 71 -16.02 0.36 8.77
N THR A 72 -15.39 0.70 9.90
CA THR A 72 -15.28 2.08 10.36
C THR A 72 -13.96 2.67 9.88
N PHE A 73 -14.02 3.60 8.93
CA PHE A 73 -12.86 4.39 8.53
C PHE A 73 -12.61 5.50 9.56
N VAL A 74 -11.53 5.36 10.32
CA VAL A 74 -11.19 6.28 11.40
C VAL A 74 -10.28 7.39 10.86
N THR A 75 -10.82 8.61 10.77
CA THR A 75 -10.08 9.79 10.31
C THR A 75 -10.69 11.08 10.85
N GLY A 76 -9.83 12.02 11.21
CA GLY A 76 -10.22 13.42 11.48
C GLY A 76 -10.06 14.35 10.29
N ASN A 77 -9.53 13.87 9.15
CA ASN A 77 -9.23 14.71 7.99
C ASN A 77 -10.32 14.57 6.91
N ALA A 78 -11.11 15.63 6.75
CA ALA A 78 -12.23 15.66 5.80
C ALA A 78 -11.80 15.47 4.34
N LYS A 79 -10.65 16.04 3.92
CA LYS A 79 -10.13 15.89 2.55
C LYS A 79 -9.67 14.46 2.29
N LYS A 80 -9.03 13.80 3.27
CA LYS A 80 -8.71 12.36 3.17
C LYS A 80 -9.97 11.53 2.98
N LEU A 81 -11.01 11.79 3.77
CA LEU A 81 -12.29 11.10 3.66
C LEU A 81 -12.92 11.29 2.28
N GLU A 82 -12.88 12.50 1.73
CA GLU A 82 -13.39 12.80 0.40
C GLU A 82 -12.63 12.00 -0.69
N GLU A 83 -11.30 11.98 -0.65
CA GLU A 83 -10.49 11.18 -1.58
C GLU A 83 -10.78 9.68 -1.44
N VAL A 84 -10.87 9.16 -0.21
CA VAL A 84 -11.20 7.75 0.05
C VAL A 84 -12.59 7.39 -0.49
N ARG A 85 -13.60 8.24 -0.27
CA ARG A 85 -14.95 8.05 -0.83
C ARG A 85 -14.95 8.04 -2.34
N ALA A 86 -14.24 8.98 -2.97
CA ALA A 86 -14.14 9.06 -4.43
C ALA A 86 -13.46 7.81 -5.02
N ILE A 87 -12.41 7.30 -4.38
CA ILE A 87 -11.65 6.14 -4.88
C ILE A 87 -12.37 4.82 -4.57
N LEU A 88 -12.87 4.63 -3.35
CA LEU A 88 -13.56 3.39 -2.97
C LEU A 88 -14.93 3.26 -3.61
N GLY A 89 -15.65 4.37 -3.79
CA GLY A 89 -17.05 4.35 -4.21
C GLY A 89 -17.85 3.39 -3.33
N ASN A 90 -18.65 2.53 -3.96
CA ASN A 90 -19.46 1.51 -3.28
C ASN A 90 -18.78 0.14 -3.18
N SER A 91 -17.46 0.07 -3.39
CA SER A 91 -16.74 -1.22 -3.43
C SER A 91 -16.74 -1.95 -2.08
N ILE A 92 -16.81 -1.19 -0.98
CA ILE A 92 -16.81 -1.70 0.39
C ILE A 92 -17.79 -0.83 1.20
N PRO A 93 -18.72 -1.41 1.98
CA PRO A 93 -19.54 -0.63 2.89
C PRO A 93 -18.68 -0.12 4.05
N PHE A 94 -18.58 1.20 4.18
CA PHE A 94 -17.89 1.81 5.30
C PHE A 94 -18.63 3.03 5.84
N ARG A 95 -18.47 3.26 7.14
CA ARG A 95 -18.82 4.51 7.82
C ARG A 95 -17.54 5.25 8.19
N SER A 96 -17.63 6.56 8.38
CA SER A 96 -16.50 7.36 8.88
C SER A 96 -16.74 7.78 10.32
N LEU A 97 -15.73 7.64 11.18
CA LEU A 97 -15.78 8.11 12.56
C LEU A 97 -14.53 8.93 12.86
N LYS A 98 -14.73 10.09 13.50
CA LYS A 98 -13.63 10.92 13.98
C LYS A 98 -13.29 10.49 15.41
N ILE A 99 -12.14 9.85 15.57
CA ILE A 99 -11.56 9.49 16.85
C ILE A 99 -10.21 10.18 16.95
N ASP A 100 -9.90 10.73 18.12
CA ASP A 100 -8.58 11.28 18.41
C ASP A 100 -7.67 10.14 18.86
N LEU A 101 -6.79 9.71 17.95
CA LEU A 101 -5.81 8.65 18.21
C LEU A 101 -4.43 9.27 18.37
N PRO A 102 -3.56 8.70 19.22
CA PRO A 102 -2.20 9.19 19.36
C PRO A 102 -1.43 9.11 18.04
N GLU A 103 -0.66 10.16 17.73
CA GLU A 103 0.28 10.19 16.60
C GLU A 103 1.59 9.53 17.05
N LEU A 104 1.70 8.23 16.81
CA LEU A 104 2.83 7.39 17.26
C LEU A 104 4.11 7.68 16.47
N GLN A 105 5.26 7.29 17.03
CA GLN A 105 6.57 7.38 16.40
C GLN A 105 7.09 5.99 16.04
N GLY A 106 7.89 5.90 14.97
CA GLY A 106 8.45 4.64 14.48
C GLY A 106 8.41 4.55 12.95
N GLU A 107 8.48 3.33 12.45
CA GLU A 107 8.35 3.04 11.03
C GLU A 107 6.89 3.16 10.56
N PRO A 108 6.62 3.57 9.30
CA PRO A 108 5.26 3.82 8.82
C PRO A 108 4.27 2.67 9.01
N GLU A 109 4.71 1.43 8.79
CA GLU A 109 3.86 0.25 8.95
C GLU A 109 3.51 -0.01 10.42
N ASP A 110 4.47 0.15 11.32
CA ASP A 110 4.28 -0.14 12.74
C ASP A 110 3.38 0.91 13.40
N ILE A 111 3.56 2.18 13.03
CA ILE A 111 2.66 3.28 13.40
C ILE A 111 1.22 2.93 12.97
N SER A 112 1.03 2.56 11.71
CA SER A 112 -0.31 2.31 11.17
C SER A 112 -0.97 1.07 11.78
N LYS A 113 -0.20 0.00 12.02
CA LYS A 113 -0.71 -1.20 12.71
C LYS A 113 -1.16 -0.87 14.12
N GLU A 114 -0.33 -0.18 14.89
CA GLU A 114 -0.67 0.14 16.28
C GLU A 114 -1.86 1.10 16.35
N LYS A 115 -1.92 2.09 15.45
CA LYS A 115 -3.08 2.96 15.29
C LYS A 115 -4.37 2.17 15.00
N ALA A 116 -4.31 1.15 14.14
CA ALA A 116 -5.44 0.28 13.87
C ALA A 116 -5.87 -0.53 15.11
N ARG A 117 -4.92 -1.04 15.89
CA ARG A 117 -5.22 -1.75 17.16
C ARG A 117 -5.95 -0.85 18.15
N LEU A 118 -5.46 0.38 18.33
CA LEU A 118 -6.07 1.36 19.22
C LEU A 118 -7.49 1.72 18.75
N ALA A 119 -7.65 2.04 17.46
CA ALA A 119 -8.97 2.31 16.89
C ALA A 119 -9.94 1.14 17.05
N ALA A 120 -9.47 -0.10 16.85
CA ALA A 120 -10.32 -1.29 16.94
C ALA A 120 -10.84 -1.51 18.37
N LYS A 121 -10.01 -1.22 19.39
CA LYS A 121 -10.42 -1.27 20.80
C LYS A 121 -11.49 -0.23 21.11
N GLU A 122 -11.34 0.99 20.60
CA GLU A 122 -12.29 2.08 20.83
C GLU A 122 -13.62 1.87 20.10
N VAL A 123 -13.56 1.42 18.84
CA VAL A 123 -14.75 1.15 18.02
C VAL A 123 -15.43 -0.17 18.39
N SER A 124 -14.70 -1.10 19.01
CA SER A 124 -15.17 -2.47 19.29
C SER A 124 -15.68 -3.20 18.04
N GLY A 125 -14.98 -3.02 16.91
CA GLY A 125 -15.40 -3.60 15.62
C GLY A 125 -14.35 -3.41 14.51
N PRO A 126 -14.72 -3.73 13.26
CA PRO A 126 -13.82 -3.61 12.12
C PRO A 126 -13.46 -2.15 11.84
N VAL A 127 -12.17 -1.84 11.77
CA VAL A 127 -11.65 -0.50 11.52
C VAL A 127 -10.65 -0.48 10.39
N LEU A 128 -10.67 0.63 9.64
CA LEU A 128 -9.67 0.97 8.66
C LEU A 128 -9.06 2.32 9.06
N VAL A 129 -7.74 2.37 9.20
CA VAL A 129 -6.99 3.61 9.47
C VAL A 129 -6.08 3.94 8.29
N GLU A 130 -5.73 5.21 8.13
CA GLU A 130 -4.83 5.69 7.09
C GLU A 130 -3.75 6.60 7.65
N ASP A 131 -2.50 6.31 7.31
CA ASP A 131 -1.35 7.19 7.52
C ASP A 131 -0.69 7.53 6.17
N THR A 132 -0.20 8.76 6.08
CA THR A 132 0.40 9.29 4.85
C THR A 132 1.78 9.82 5.17
N CYS A 133 2.77 9.38 4.42
CA CYS A 133 4.15 9.81 4.56
C CYS A 133 4.64 10.49 3.27
N LEU A 134 5.52 11.47 3.43
CA LEU A 134 6.33 11.98 2.33
C LEU A 134 7.80 11.72 2.67
N CYS A 135 8.44 10.90 1.87
CA CYS A 135 9.75 10.33 2.16
C CYS A 135 10.78 10.85 1.17
N PHE A 136 11.79 11.57 1.65
CA PHE A 136 12.88 12.05 0.80
C PHE A 136 14.00 11.01 0.78
N ASN A 137 14.45 10.60 -0.40
CA ASN A 137 15.46 9.55 -0.51
C ASN A 137 16.81 10.01 0.07
N ALA A 138 17.20 11.26 -0.20
CA ALA A 138 18.40 11.88 0.37
C ALA A 138 18.41 11.92 1.92
N LEU A 139 17.24 11.98 2.55
CA LEU A 139 17.09 11.94 4.02
C LEU A 139 16.71 10.54 4.53
N LYS A 140 17.01 9.49 3.75
CA LYS A 140 16.74 8.09 4.11
C LYS A 140 15.28 7.84 4.49
N GLY A 141 14.34 8.53 3.84
CA GLY A 141 12.91 8.37 4.04
C GLY A 141 12.26 9.39 5.00
N LEU A 142 13.04 10.24 5.67
CA LEU A 142 12.49 11.38 6.42
C LEU A 142 12.01 12.49 5.47
N PRO A 143 11.07 13.37 5.90
CA PRO A 143 10.38 13.39 7.20
C PRO A 143 9.41 12.22 7.41
N GLY A 144 9.00 11.53 6.34
CA GLY A 144 8.25 10.28 6.42
C GLY A 144 6.91 10.45 7.16
N PRO A 145 6.63 9.68 8.21
CA PRO A 145 5.38 9.78 8.97
C PRO A 145 5.24 11.13 9.72
N TYR A 146 6.33 11.86 9.89
CA TYR A 146 6.35 13.14 10.59
C TYR A 146 6.03 14.34 9.71
N ILE A 147 5.71 14.12 8.42
CA ILE A 147 5.52 15.18 7.42
C ILE A 147 4.52 16.27 7.84
N LYS A 148 3.47 15.92 8.60
CA LYS A 148 2.49 16.89 9.14
C LYS A 148 3.19 17.99 9.95
N TRP A 149 4.08 17.62 10.85
CA TRP A 149 4.79 18.55 11.73
C TRP A 149 5.82 19.37 10.95
N PHE A 150 6.54 18.73 10.03
CA PHE A 150 7.49 19.43 9.18
C PHE A 150 6.79 20.47 8.29
N LEU A 151 5.67 20.11 7.66
CA LEU A 151 4.88 21.05 6.86
C LEU A 151 4.36 22.22 7.70
N GLN A 152 3.86 21.96 8.92
CA GLN A 152 3.36 23.02 9.82
C GLN A 152 4.44 24.01 10.25
N LYS A 153 5.68 23.55 10.44
CA LYS A 153 6.77 24.39 10.96
C LYS A 153 7.58 25.06 9.86
N LEU A 154 7.78 24.37 8.74
CA LEU A 154 8.65 24.83 7.66
C LEU A 154 7.87 25.45 6.49
N GLY A 155 6.59 25.12 6.35
CA GLY A 155 5.82 25.42 5.13
C GLY A 155 6.36 24.68 3.91
N HIS A 156 5.76 24.95 2.74
CA HIS A 156 6.16 24.32 1.49
C HIS A 156 7.57 24.69 1.05
N GLU A 157 7.93 25.98 1.14
CA GLU A 157 9.28 26.44 0.82
C GLU A 157 10.34 25.83 1.74
N GLY A 158 10.10 25.80 3.05
CA GLY A 158 11.05 25.22 3.98
C GLY A 158 11.22 23.71 3.77
N LEU A 159 10.15 22.98 3.43
CA LEU A 159 10.25 21.57 3.05
C LEU A 159 11.10 21.35 1.79
N ASN A 160 10.98 22.21 0.77
CA ASN A 160 11.86 22.16 -0.40
C ASN A 160 13.31 22.47 -0.02
N ASN A 161 13.52 23.50 0.80
CA ASN A 161 14.84 23.94 1.25
C ASN A 161 15.58 22.89 2.08
N LEU A 162 14.89 21.97 2.77
CA LEU A 162 15.54 20.84 3.47
C LEU A 162 16.44 20.01 2.55
N LEU A 163 16.11 19.96 1.26
CA LEU A 163 16.90 19.22 0.28
C LEU A 163 17.93 20.08 -0.44
N MET A 164 18.05 21.37 -0.17
CA MET A 164 18.93 22.29 -0.92
C MET A 164 20.37 21.79 -1.03
N ALA A 165 20.93 21.27 0.06
CA ALA A 165 22.30 20.75 0.14
C ALA A 165 22.52 19.37 -0.53
N TYR A 166 21.46 18.71 -1.00
CA TYR A 166 21.53 17.37 -1.58
C TYR A 166 21.28 17.43 -3.09
N GLU A 167 22.11 16.77 -3.90
CA GLU A 167 21.84 16.67 -5.34
C GLU A 167 20.59 15.84 -5.62
N ASP A 168 20.38 14.77 -4.85
CA ASP A 168 19.21 13.91 -4.95
C ASP A 168 17.95 14.61 -4.41
N LYS A 169 17.04 14.95 -5.33
CA LYS A 169 15.71 15.49 -5.01
C LYS A 169 14.61 14.44 -5.07
N SER A 170 14.96 13.18 -5.31
CA SER A 170 13.98 12.11 -5.44
C SER A 170 13.30 11.82 -4.10
N ALA A 171 12.02 11.52 -4.20
CA ALA A 171 11.16 11.28 -3.06
C ALA A 171 10.06 10.30 -3.43
N TYR A 172 9.29 9.89 -2.43
CA TYR A 172 8.07 9.16 -2.68
C TYR A 172 6.99 9.51 -1.68
N ALA A 173 5.76 9.57 -2.18
CA ALA A 173 4.57 9.58 -1.37
C ALA A 173 4.22 8.14 -0.98
N LEU A 174 3.95 7.88 0.29
CA LEU A 174 3.55 6.57 0.80
C LEU A 174 2.21 6.71 1.52
N CYS A 175 1.25 5.89 1.14
CA CYS A 175 -0.01 5.70 1.86
C CYS A 175 0.03 4.33 2.51
N VAL A 176 -0.31 4.28 3.79
CA VAL A 176 -0.41 3.05 4.57
C VAL A 176 -1.84 2.96 5.11
N PHE A 177 -2.58 1.96 4.63
CA PHE A 177 -3.86 1.58 5.23
C PHE A 177 -3.65 0.38 6.13
N SER A 178 -4.24 0.37 7.32
CA SER A 178 -4.26 -0.81 8.19
C SER A 178 -5.70 -1.17 8.56
N LEU A 179 -6.07 -2.42 8.31
CA LEU A 179 -7.38 -3.00 8.62
C LEU A 179 -7.25 -3.90 9.84
N ALA A 180 -7.99 -3.62 10.90
CA ALA A 180 -8.18 -4.56 12.00
C ALA A 180 -9.64 -5.00 12.02
N LEU A 181 -9.89 -6.31 12.10
CA LEU A 181 -11.25 -6.86 12.08
C LEU A 181 -11.96 -6.77 13.45
N GLY A 182 -11.24 -6.39 14.50
CA GLY A 182 -11.75 -6.19 15.85
C GLY A 182 -10.63 -5.98 16.87
N PRO A 183 -10.96 -5.76 18.16
CA PRO A 183 -10.00 -5.40 19.21
C PRO A 183 -8.81 -6.34 19.40
N ASN A 184 -9.01 -7.63 19.12
CA ASN A 184 -8.04 -8.70 19.32
C ASN A 184 -7.47 -9.25 18.01
N ALA A 185 -7.83 -8.67 16.86
CA ALA A 185 -7.35 -9.11 15.56
C ALA A 185 -6.05 -8.41 15.20
N ASP A 186 -5.09 -9.16 14.66
CA ASP A 186 -3.88 -8.55 14.11
C ASP A 186 -4.21 -7.71 12.86
N PRO A 187 -3.72 -6.47 12.79
CA PRO A 187 -3.98 -5.62 11.63
C PRO A 187 -3.29 -6.12 10.35
N ILE A 188 -4.01 -5.99 9.24
CA ILE A 188 -3.50 -6.23 7.88
C ILE A 188 -3.17 -4.88 7.25
N THR A 189 -1.94 -4.73 6.76
CA THR A 189 -1.45 -3.45 6.22
C THR A 189 -1.33 -3.48 4.69
N PHE A 190 -1.72 -2.38 4.06
CA PHE A 190 -1.74 -2.18 2.61
C PHE A 190 -0.95 -0.91 2.27
N LEU A 191 0.07 -1.06 1.41
CA LEU A 191 0.98 0.02 1.07
C LEU A 191 0.79 0.44 -0.39
N GLY A 192 0.64 1.74 -0.59
CA GLY A 192 0.67 2.35 -1.91
C GLY A 192 1.75 3.42 -1.96
N LYS A 193 2.65 3.32 -2.93
CA LYS A 193 3.80 4.22 -3.08
C LYS A 193 3.71 4.94 -4.42
N THR A 194 4.04 6.23 -4.50
CA THR A 194 4.24 6.94 -5.76
C THR A 194 5.62 7.57 -5.75
N PRO A 195 6.54 7.16 -6.64
CA PRO A 195 7.83 7.82 -6.76
C PRO A 195 7.69 9.17 -7.48
N GLY A 196 8.61 10.06 -7.20
CA GLY A 196 8.61 11.42 -7.72
C GLY A 196 9.83 12.19 -7.24
N LYS A 197 9.72 13.51 -7.27
CA LYS A 197 10.75 14.44 -6.80
C LYS A 197 10.15 15.64 -6.08
N ILE A 198 10.97 16.22 -5.20
CA ILE A 198 10.64 17.46 -4.51
C ILE A 198 11.07 18.64 -5.38
N VAL A 199 10.15 19.57 -5.57
CA VAL A 199 10.30 20.74 -6.44
C VAL A 199 9.88 22.02 -5.71
N PRO A 200 10.28 23.22 -6.19
CA PRO A 200 9.73 24.46 -5.68
C PRO A 200 8.20 24.45 -5.75
N PRO A 201 7.50 25.01 -4.75
CA PRO A 201 6.05 24.90 -4.65
C PRO A 201 5.33 25.51 -5.86
N ARG A 202 4.39 24.77 -6.43
CA ARG A 202 3.50 25.22 -7.51
C ARG A 202 2.09 24.69 -7.31
N GLY A 203 1.09 25.45 -7.76
CA GLY A 203 -0.32 25.14 -7.60
C GLY A 203 -0.93 25.62 -6.26
N PRO A 204 -2.20 25.28 -5.97
CA PRO A 204 -2.89 25.68 -4.75
C PRO A 204 -2.33 25.05 -3.47
N ASN A 205 -2.22 25.83 -2.39
CA ASN A 205 -1.69 25.39 -1.09
C ASN A 205 -2.77 24.82 -0.14
N ASP A 206 -3.85 24.29 -0.69
CA ASP A 206 -5.03 23.93 0.08
C ASP A 206 -4.96 22.50 0.68
N PHE A 207 -4.12 21.62 0.15
CA PHE A 207 -4.02 20.23 0.60
C PHE A 207 -2.58 19.73 0.82
N GLY A 208 -2.16 19.75 2.09
CA GLY A 208 -0.93 19.10 2.53
C GLY A 208 0.31 19.61 1.80
N TRP A 209 1.17 18.69 1.40
CA TRP A 209 2.46 18.94 0.74
C TRP A 209 2.39 18.77 -0.77
N ASP A 210 1.20 18.62 -1.34
CA ASP A 210 0.99 18.43 -2.78
C ASP A 210 1.73 19.46 -3.68
N PRO A 211 1.83 20.76 -3.30
CA PRO A 211 2.53 21.75 -4.12
C PRO A 211 4.01 21.49 -4.37
N ILE A 212 4.67 20.68 -3.54
CA ILE A 212 6.12 20.44 -3.65
C ILE A 212 6.46 19.05 -4.19
N PHE A 213 5.46 18.21 -4.48
CA PHE A 213 5.68 16.85 -4.95
C PHE A 213 5.27 16.72 -6.42
N GLN A 214 6.25 16.46 -7.28
CA GLN A 214 6.04 16.15 -8.69
C GLN A 214 6.19 14.63 -8.88
N PRO A 215 5.11 13.88 -9.19
CA PRO A 215 5.19 12.45 -9.45
C PRO A 215 5.97 12.15 -10.74
N ASP A 216 6.63 11.00 -10.77
CA ASP A 216 7.36 10.56 -11.97
C ASP A 216 6.41 10.40 -13.17
N GLY A 217 6.86 10.83 -14.35
CA GLY A 217 6.07 10.80 -15.59
C GLY A 217 5.17 12.02 -15.81
N TYR A 218 5.21 13.02 -14.93
CA TYR A 218 4.43 14.25 -15.03
C TYR A 218 5.30 15.49 -14.80
N ASP A 219 4.91 16.61 -15.41
CA ASP A 219 5.54 17.93 -15.20
C ASP A 219 4.77 18.80 -14.17
N GLN A 220 3.58 18.35 -13.78
CA GLN A 220 2.73 18.99 -12.79
C GLN A 220 3.04 18.48 -11.38
N THR A 221 2.94 19.35 -10.37
CA THR A 221 2.85 18.92 -8.97
C THR A 221 1.49 18.30 -8.70
N TYR A 222 1.35 17.54 -7.60
CA TYR A 222 0.02 17.05 -7.21
C TYR A 222 -1.03 18.15 -7.04
N ALA A 223 -0.62 19.36 -6.63
CA ALA A 223 -1.54 20.48 -6.47
C ALA A 223 -2.00 21.06 -7.83
N GLU A 224 -1.17 20.96 -8.87
CA GLU A 224 -1.51 21.40 -10.23
C GLU A 224 -2.35 20.37 -11.00
N MET A 225 -2.44 19.13 -10.52
CA MET A 225 -3.20 18.07 -11.18
C MET A 225 -4.70 18.15 -10.86
N PRO A 226 -5.58 17.93 -11.86
CA PRO A 226 -6.99 17.65 -11.60
C PRO A 226 -7.13 16.44 -10.67
N LYS A 227 -8.13 16.48 -9.78
CA LYS A 227 -8.33 15.47 -8.73
C LYS A 227 -8.48 14.06 -9.31
N GLU A 228 -9.20 13.94 -10.42
CA GLU A 228 -9.44 12.69 -11.14
C GLU A 228 -8.14 12.10 -11.70
N GLU A 229 -7.25 12.93 -12.25
CA GLU A 229 -5.96 12.49 -12.78
C GLU A 229 -5.01 12.09 -11.65
N LYS A 230 -4.94 12.89 -10.58
CA LYS A 230 -4.18 12.53 -9.36
C LYS A 230 -4.65 11.17 -8.82
N ASN A 231 -5.97 10.95 -8.75
CA ASN A 231 -6.55 9.71 -8.26
C ASN A 231 -6.22 8.48 -9.12
N LYS A 232 -5.76 8.60 -10.36
CA LYS A 232 -5.31 7.43 -11.16
C LYS A 232 -3.94 6.92 -10.72
N ILE A 233 -3.07 7.83 -10.27
CA ILE A 233 -1.66 7.51 -9.96
C ILE A 233 -1.32 7.54 -8.48
N SER A 234 -2.19 8.14 -7.65
CA SER A 234 -1.81 8.46 -6.28
C SER A 234 -1.49 7.23 -5.43
N HIS A 235 -0.53 7.43 -4.53
CA HIS A 235 -0.17 6.51 -3.46
C HIS A 235 -1.39 5.99 -2.70
N ARG A 236 -2.38 6.85 -2.43
CA ARG A 236 -3.64 6.46 -1.79
C ARG A 236 -4.46 5.51 -2.66
N SER A 237 -4.63 5.81 -3.94
CA SER A 237 -5.36 4.95 -4.88
C SER A 237 -4.72 3.58 -5.03
N ARG A 238 -3.38 3.53 -5.07
CA ARG A 238 -2.61 2.28 -5.12
C ARG A 238 -2.82 1.45 -3.87
N ALA A 239 -2.84 2.07 -2.68
CA ALA A 239 -3.11 1.37 -1.43
C ALA A 239 -4.55 0.88 -1.36
N LEU A 240 -5.53 1.71 -1.73
CA LEU A 240 -6.94 1.34 -1.75
C LEU A 240 -7.27 0.25 -2.78
N ALA A 241 -6.52 0.16 -3.88
CA ALA A 241 -6.64 -0.96 -4.81
C ALA A 241 -6.30 -2.31 -4.12
N LEU A 242 -5.30 -2.33 -3.25
CA LEU A 242 -4.96 -3.52 -2.45
C LEU A 242 -6.04 -3.82 -1.40
N VAL A 243 -6.61 -2.79 -0.77
CA VAL A 243 -7.76 -2.94 0.13
C VAL A 243 -8.94 -3.58 -0.62
N LYS A 244 -9.32 -3.05 -1.80
CA LYS A 244 -10.40 -3.61 -2.62
C LYS A 244 -10.13 -5.07 -3.00
N TYR A 245 -8.91 -5.37 -3.44
CA TYR A 245 -8.51 -6.73 -3.77
C TYR A 245 -8.67 -7.67 -2.57
N HIS A 246 -8.23 -7.25 -1.39
CA HIS A 246 -8.38 -8.03 -0.16
C HIS A 246 -9.85 -8.31 0.18
N PHE A 247 -10.72 -7.31 0.11
CA PHE A 247 -12.16 -7.50 0.39
C PHE A 247 -12.83 -8.44 -0.63
N ALA A 248 -12.45 -8.33 -1.92
CA ALA A 248 -12.97 -9.21 -2.96
C ALA A 248 -12.53 -10.68 -2.76
N GLU A 249 -11.29 -10.90 -2.35
CA GLU A 249 -10.76 -12.24 -2.09
C GLU A 249 -11.30 -12.85 -0.79
N ALA A 250 -11.39 -12.05 0.27
CA ALA A 250 -11.87 -12.50 1.58
C ALA A 250 -13.37 -12.74 1.64
N LYS A 251 -14.14 -12.12 0.73
CA LYS A 251 -15.59 -12.29 0.61
C LYS A 251 -16.31 -12.09 1.95
N TYR A 252 -15.94 -11.03 2.67
CA TYR A 252 -16.63 -10.64 3.89
C TYR A 252 -18.12 -10.45 3.61
N THR A 253 -18.96 -11.04 4.46
CA THR A 253 -20.40 -10.77 4.46
C THR A 253 -20.68 -9.78 5.57
N PHE A 254 -21.54 -8.79 5.31
CA PHE A 254 -21.94 -7.82 6.32
C PHE A 254 -23.33 -8.16 6.80
N GLU A 255 -23.50 -8.31 8.12
CA GLU A 255 -24.84 -8.43 8.70
C GLU A 255 -25.51 -7.06 8.56
N THR A 256 -26.48 -6.95 7.65
CA THR A 256 -27.38 -5.80 7.63
C THR A 256 -28.35 -5.98 8.78
N GLU A 257 -28.32 -5.13 9.80
CA GLU A 257 -29.43 -5.07 10.75
C GLU A 257 -30.73 -4.87 9.96
N PRO A 258 -31.78 -5.67 10.22
CA PRO A 258 -33.09 -5.40 9.62
C PRO A 258 -33.51 -3.99 10.05
N SER A 259 -33.79 -3.15 9.07
CA SER A 259 -34.29 -1.79 9.26
C SER A 259 -35.36 -1.77 10.35
N ILE A 260 -35.06 -1.12 11.48
CA ILE A 260 -36.09 -0.73 12.44
C ILE A 260 -36.96 0.29 11.69
N GLN A 261 -38.11 -0.16 11.19
CA GLN A 261 -39.19 0.72 10.78
C GLN A 261 -39.66 1.47 12.03
N GLN A 262 -39.27 2.74 12.16
CA GLN A 262 -39.97 3.73 12.97
C GLN A 262 -40.01 5.06 12.20
#